data_AF-A0A1M5BVQ0-F1
#
_entry.id   AF-A0A1M5BVQ0-F1
#
_cell.length_a   1.000
_cell.length_b   1.000
_cell.length_c   1.000
_cell.angle_alpha   90.00
_cell.angle_beta   90.00
_cell.angle_gamma   90.00
#
_symmetry.space_group_name_H-M   'P 1'
#
loop_
_entity.id
_entity.type
_entity.pdbx_description
1 polymer ?
#
loop_
_entity_poly.entity_id
_entity_poly.type
_entity_poly.pdbx_seq_one_letter_code
_entity_poly.pdbx_strand_id
1 'polypeptide(L)'
;MATITIYVSRNGNSTNLKLRDSEGHNPGNDNLTTEVGPGDTIQWELDNNSGLTSIASVAKSDASNPKYQNSIDVLAAQPVNNNGIYSAQVVSPSPGRGKFENYNIGFTIPGSNEVYFDDPKMQLNA
;
A
#
# COMPACT_ATOMS: atom_id res chain seq x y z
N MET A 1 15.14 -12.14 2.16
CA MET A 1 13.68 -12.06 2.32
C MET A 1 13.43 -11.29 3.60
N ALA A 2 13.19 -10.00 3.43
CA ALA A 2 12.78 -9.09 4.48
C ALA A 2 11.25 -8.96 4.49
N THR A 3 10.73 -8.47 5.59
CA THR A 3 9.34 -8.00 5.68
C THR A 3 9.38 -6.49 5.82
N ILE A 4 8.64 -5.80 4.97
CA ILE A 4 8.51 -4.34 5.01
C ILE A 4 7.06 -4.00 5.34
N THR A 5 6.89 -3.21 6.40
CA THR A 5 5.57 -2.81 6.86
C THR A 5 5.29 -1.39 6.39
N ILE A 6 4.25 -1.24 5.58
CA ILE A 6 3.64 0.03 5.18
C ILE A 6 2.56 0.37 6.20
N TYR A 7 2.78 1.44 6.95
CA TYR A 7 1.86 1.98 7.91
C TYR A 7 0.91 2.96 7.24
N VAL A 8 -0.39 2.73 7.44
CA VAL A 8 -1.47 3.48 6.82
C VAL A 8 -2.09 4.44 7.81
N SER A 9 -2.19 5.71 7.42
CA SER A 9 -2.83 6.76 8.21
C SER A 9 -3.70 7.66 7.36
N ARG A 10 -4.67 8.31 8.00
CA ARG A 10 -5.40 9.43 7.43
C ARG A 10 -4.49 10.65 7.29
N ASN A 11 -4.62 11.35 6.17
CA ASN A 11 -3.98 12.64 5.98
C ASN A 11 -4.84 13.75 6.59
N GLY A 12 -4.62 14.03 7.88
CA GLY A 12 -5.39 15.01 8.64
C GLY A 12 -6.88 14.64 8.68
N ASN A 13 -7.75 15.59 8.30
CA ASN A 13 -9.21 15.38 8.24
C ASN A 13 -9.71 15.05 6.83
N SER A 14 -8.82 14.79 5.87
CA SER A 14 -9.21 14.46 4.48
C SER A 14 -9.65 12.99 4.33
N THR A 15 -10.15 12.63 3.15
CA THR A 15 -10.36 11.24 2.73
C THR A 15 -9.16 10.67 1.98
N ASN A 16 -7.98 11.30 2.12
CA ASN A 16 -6.74 10.81 1.54
C ASN A 16 -5.88 10.17 2.63
N LEU A 17 -5.02 9.27 2.23
CA LEU A 17 -4.07 8.59 3.09
C LEU A 17 -2.71 9.31 3.08
N LYS A 18 -1.95 9.04 4.14
CA LYS A 18 -0.51 9.21 4.18
C LYS A 18 0.11 7.88 4.57
N LEU A 19 1.23 7.56 3.95
CA LEU A 19 1.93 6.30 4.15
C LEU A 19 3.33 6.56 4.70
N ARG A 20 3.81 5.62 5.50
CA ARG A 20 5.23 5.50 5.86
C ARG A 20 5.60 4.02 5.90
N ASP A 21 6.87 3.68 5.76
CA ASP A 21 7.33 2.30 5.92
C ASP A 21 8.14 2.08 7.20
N SER A 22 8.49 0.82 7.46
CA SER A 22 9.37 0.37 8.52
C SER A 22 10.85 0.74 8.29
N GLU A 23 11.21 1.22 7.10
CA GLU A 23 12.57 1.67 6.78
C GLU A 23 12.78 3.16 7.09
N GLY A 24 11.71 3.87 7.42
CA GLY A 24 11.72 5.28 7.84
C GLY A 24 11.34 6.26 6.75
N HIS A 25 10.93 5.79 5.56
CA HIS A 25 10.41 6.67 4.52
C HIS A 25 9.02 7.17 4.91
N ASN A 26 8.82 8.49 4.85
CA ASN A 26 7.56 9.14 5.18
C ASN A 26 7.40 10.42 4.35
N PRO A 27 6.84 10.33 3.13
CA PRO A 27 6.63 11.49 2.26
C PRO A 27 5.53 12.44 2.75
N GLY A 28 4.78 12.09 3.82
CA GLY A 28 3.64 12.86 4.30
C GLY A 28 2.40 12.79 3.39
N ASN A 29 2.40 11.87 2.41
CA ASN A 29 1.32 11.63 1.46
C ASN A 29 1.28 10.13 1.06
N ASP A 30 0.53 9.79 0.02
CA ASP A 30 0.30 8.46 -0.54
C ASP A 30 1.35 8.02 -1.59
N ASN A 31 2.36 8.85 -1.88
CA ASN A 31 3.43 8.56 -2.84
C ASN A 31 4.67 8.01 -2.13
N LEU A 32 4.52 6.83 -1.52
CA LEU A 32 5.61 6.15 -0.82
C LEU A 32 6.55 5.46 -1.80
N THR A 33 7.85 5.67 -1.61
CA THR A 33 8.90 4.88 -2.26
C THR A 33 9.49 3.96 -1.19
N THR A 34 9.54 2.66 -1.46
CA THR A 34 9.99 1.65 -0.51
C THR A 34 11.02 0.75 -1.18
N GLU A 35 12.08 0.38 -0.47
CA GLU A 35 13.14 -0.45 -1.05
C GLU A 35 12.80 -1.93 -0.84
N VAL A 36 12.28 -2.58 -1.88
CA VAL A 36 11.90 -4.01 -1.82
C VAL A 36 12.58 -4.83 -2.90
N GLY A 37 13.09 -5.99 -2.51
CA GLY A 37 13.68 -6.98 -3.39
C GLY A 37 12.69 -8.11 -3.80
N PRO A 38 13.02 -8.88 -4.85
CA PRO A 38 12.28 -10.10 -5.19
C PRO A 38 12.11 -11.06 -4.02
N GLY A 39 10.87 -11.50 -3.80
CA GLY A 39 10.53 -12.44 -2.73
C GLY A 39 10.41 -11.82 -1.33
N ASP A 40 10.60 -10.50 -1.18
CA ASP A 40 10.28 -9.83 0.07
C ASP A 40 8.77 -9.81 0.32
N THR A 41 8.38 -9.69 1.59
CA THR A 41 6.99 -9.60 1.99
C THR A 41 6.65 -8.16 2.33
N ILE A 42 5.56 -7.65 1.76
CA ILE A 42 5.00 -6.34 2.11
C ILE A 42 3.79 -6.56 2.98
N GLN A 43 3.71 -5.81 4.08
CA GLN A 43 2.58 -5.80 4.99
C GLN A 43 1.97 -4.40 5.03
N TRP A 44 0.64 -4.30 5.05
CA TRP A 44 -0.08 -3.07 5.30
C TRP A 44 -0.81 -3.20 6.63
N GLU A 45 -0.58 -2.25 7.52
CA GLU A 45 -1.28 -2.16 8.80
C GLU A 45 -1.54 -0.71 9.18
N LEU A 46 -2.42 -0.49 10.15
CA LEU A 46 -2.69 0.85 10.64
C LEU A 46 -1.47 1.40 11.41
N ASP A 47 -1.17 2.68 11.17
CA ASP A 47 -0.22 3.40 12.02
C ASP A 47 -0.80 3.63 13.42
N ASN A 48 0.08 3.87 14.39
CA ASN A 48 -0.31 4.40 15.68
C ASN A 48 -0.94 5.79 15.50
N ASN A 49 -2.13 5.97 16.08
CA ASN A 49 -2.92 7.19 15.90
C ASN A 49 -3.20 7.51 14.41
N SER A 50 -3.43 6.48 13.60
CA SER A 50 -3.72 6.60 12.17
C SER A 50 -4.86 7.55 11.83
N GLY A 51 -5.80 7.81 12.76
CA GLY A 51 -7.03 8.53 12.46
C GLY A 51 -8.01 7.70 11.62
N LEU A 52 -7.76 6.39 11.51
CA LEU A 52 -8.58 5.39 10.84
C LEU A 52 -9.10 4.38 11.85
N THR A 53 -10.24 3.76 11.56
CA THR A 53 -10.79 2.67 12.36
C THR A 53 -10.23 1.32 11.92
N SER A 54 -10.16 1.08 10.61
CA SER A 54 -9.63 -0.15 10.03
C SER A 54 -9.20 0.02 8.57
N ILE A 55 -8.32 -0.88 8.13
CA ILE A 55 -8.13 -1.19 6.71
C ILE A 55 -9.20 -2.22 6.33
N ALA A 56 -10.06 -1.88 5.36
CA ALA A 56 -11.14 -2.72 4.89
C ALA A 56 -10.72 -3.61 3.69
N SER A 57 -9.77 -3.14 2.89
CA SER A 57 -9.21 -3.90 1.76
C SER A 57 -7.86 -3.33 1.31
N VAL A 58 -7.00 -4.19 0.78
CA VAL A 58 -5.85 -3.79 -0.04
C VAL A 58 -5.89 -4.63 -1.31
N ALA A 59 -5.86 -3.97 -2.46
CA ALA A 59 -5.96 -4.63 -3.75
C ALA A 59 -5.00 -4.09 -4.80
N LYS A 60 -4.51 -5.00 -5.64
CA LYS A 60 -3.74 -4.60 -6.84
C LYS A 60 -4.60 -3.70 -7.71
N SER A 61 -3.99 -2.67 -8.33
CA SER A 61 -4.72 -1.83 -9.27
C SER A 61 -5.17 -2.62 -10.50
N ASP A 62 -6.36 -2.34 -11.00
CA ASP A 62 -6.86 -2.93 -12.25
C ASP A 62 -6.13 -2.33 -13.46
N ALA A 63 -5.30 -3.14 -14.12
CA ALA A 63 -4.54 -2.74 -15.31
C ALA A 63 -5.42 -2.35 -16.51
N SER A 64 -6.71 -2.74 -16.52
CA SER A 64 -7.67 -2.32 -17.55
C SER A 64 -8.17 -0.88 -17.37
N ASN A 65 -7.99 -0.29 -16.18
CA ASN A 65 -8.37 1.08 -15.91
C ASN A 65 -7.29 2.05 -16.46
N PRO A 66 -7.64 3.02 -17.33
CA PRO A 66 -6.69 3.99 -17.88
C PRO A 66 -5.88 4.77 -16.83
N LYS A 67 -6.43 4.94 -15.62
CA LYS A 67 -5.73 5.58 -14.48
C LYS A 67 -4.45 4.83 -14.09
N TYR A 68 -4.41 3.51 -14.30
CA TYR A 68 -3.32 2.63 -13.87
C TYR A 68 -2.55 2.00 -15.05
N GLN A 69 -2.68 2.53 -16.27
CA GLN A 69 -2.05 1.97 -17.48
C GLN A 69 -0.51 1.83 -17.41
N ASN A 70 0.15 2.58 -16.51
CA ASN A 70 1.60 2.53 -16.29
C ASN A 70 1.99 1.74 -15.02
N SER A 71 1.00 1.22 -14.30
CA SER A 71 1.17 0.34 -13.15
C SER A 71 1.74 -1.00 -13.64
N ILE A 72 2.75 -1.51 -12.96
CA ILE A 72 3.26 -2.87 -13.17
C ILE A 72 2.90 -3.68 -11.94
N ASP A 73 2.55 -4.94 -12.15
CA ASP A 73 2.39 -5.90 -11.07
C ASP A 73 3.74 -6.18 -10.40
N VAL A 74 3.96 -5.58 -9.24
CA VAL A 74 5.13 -5.85 -8.39
C VAL A 74 4.77 -6.85 -7.28
N LEU A 75 3.49 -7.07 -7.02
CA LEU A 75 2.97 -8.09 -6.11
C LEU A 75 2.64 -9.40 -6.86
N ALA A 76 3.15 -10.51 -6.34
CA ALA A 76 2.98 -11.85 -6.89
C ALA A 76 1.54 -12.37 -6.82
N ALA A 77 0.77 -11.86 -5.85
CA ALA A 77 -0.64 -12.19 -5.66
C ALA A 77 -1.37 -11.02 -4.99
N GLN A 78 -2.69 -11.09 -4.99
CA GLN A 78 -3.56 -10.19 -4.24
C GLN A 78 -3.19 -10.24 -2.73
N PRO A 79 -3.11 -9.08 -2.03
CA PRO A 79 -2.87 -9.07 -0.60
C PRO A 79 -3.91 -9.87 0.20
N VAL A 80 -3.43 -10.70 1.12
CA VAL A 80 -4.27 -11.52 2.00
C VAL A 80 -4.39 -10.85 3.36
N ASN A 81 -5.62 -10.72 3.86
CA ASN A 81 -5.89 -10.20 5.19
C ASN A 81 -5.66 -11.28 6.26
N ASN A 82 -4.85 -10.97 7.26
CA ASN A 82 -4.71 -11.71 8.50
C ASN A 82 -4.93 -10.76 9.67
N ASN A 83 -6.13 -10.78 10.26
CA ASN A 83 -6.50 -9.98 11.43
C ASN A 83 -6.25 -8.46 11.29
N GLY A 84 -6.55 -7.88 10.11
CA GLY A 84 -6.40 -6.46 9.83
C GLY A 84 -5.03 -6.06 9.28
N ILE A 85 -4.10 -7.01 9.21
CA ILE A 85 -2.81 -6.86 8.53
C ILE A 85 -2.94 -7.52 7.15
N TYR A 86 -2.79 -6.73 6.09
CA TYR A 86 -2.77 -7.25 4.73
C TYR A 86 -1.34 -7.59 4.34
N SER A 87 -1.11 -8.66 3.60
CA SER A 87 0.24 -9.05 3.20
C SER A 87 0.30 -9.65 1.80
N ALA A 88 1.39 -9.35 1.08
CA ALA A 88 1.68 -9.90 -0.24
C ALA A 88 3.19 -10.08 -0.43
N GLN A 89 3.58 -10.97 -1.34
CA GLN A 89 4.98 -11.13 -1.74
C GLN A 89 5.30 -10.31 -2.99
N VAL A 90 6.52 -9.79 -3.06
CA VAL A 90 7.05 -9.12 -4.25
C VAL A 90 7.42 -10.17 -5.30
N VAL A 91 7.05 -9.91 -6.57
CA VAL A 91 7.33 -10.81 -7.71
C VAL A 91 8.83 -11.13 -7.82
N SER A 92 9.12 -12.35 -8.29
CA SER A 92 10.46 -12.78 -8.64
C SER A 92 10.44 -13.44 -10.03
N PRO A 93 11.24 -12.95 -11.00
CA PRO A 93 12.25 -11.89 -10.89
C PRO A 93 11.66 -10.46 -10.79
N SER A 94 12.45 -9.50 -10.29
CA SER A 94 12.04 -8.07 -10.22
C SER A 94 11.76 -7.53 -11.63
N PRO A 95 10.70 -6.71 -11.82
CA PRO A 95 10.45 -6.01 -13.07
C PRO A 95 11.43 -4.84 -13.34
N GLY A 96 12.34 -4.56 -12.39
CA GLY A 96 13.43 -3.58 -12.52
C GLY A 96 13.23 -2.31 -11.69
N ARG A 97 14.31 -1.55 -11.55
CA ARG A 97 14.35 -0.30 -10.77
C ARG A 97 13.40 0.76 -11.33
N GLY A 98 12.71 1.49 -10.45
CA GLY A 98 11.82 2.60 -10.82
C GLY A 98 10.48 2.16 -11.39
N LYS A 99 10.21 0.85 -11.42
CA LYS A 99 8.87 0.34 -11.68
C LYS A 99 8.00 0.53 -10.45
N PHE A 100 6.73 0.83 -10.68
CA PHE A 100 5.78 1.08 -9.61
C PHE A 100 4.49 0.30 -9.84
N GLU A 101 3.86 -0.03 -8.73
CA GLU A 101 2.48 -0.52 -8.68
C GLU A 101 1.63 0.55 -8.02
N ASN A 102 0.47 0.83 -8.61
CA ASN A 102 -0.64 1.45 -7.90
C ASN A 102 -1.41 0.33 -7.22
N TYR A 103 -1.92 0.59 -6.04
CA TYR A 103 -2.79 -0.34 -5.34
C TYR A 103 -3.85 0.46 -4.62
N ASN A 104 -4.99 -0.17 -4.42
CA ASN A 104 -6.16 0.47 -3.83
C ASN A 104 -6.27 0.04 -2.37
N ILE A 105 -6.34 1.01 -1.46
CA ILE A 105 -6.62 0.78 -0.05
C ILE A 105 -8.03 1.26 0.26
N GLY A 106 -8.88 0.32 0.69
CA GLY A 106 -10.16 0.62 1.30
C GLY A 106 -9.98 0.80 2.81
N PHE A 107 -10.58 1.83 3.40
CA PHE A 107 -10.46 2.12 4.83
C PHE A 107 -11.73 2.74 5.41
N THR A 108 -11.87 2.67 6.73
CA THR A 108 -12.97 3.31 7.47
C THR A 108 -12.41 4.35 8.45
N ILE A 109 -13.20 5.39 8.71
CA ILE A 109 -12.84 6.47 9.64
C ILE A 109 -13.76 6.46 10.87
N PRO A 110 -13.32 6.98 12.02
CA PRO A 110 -14.16 7.06 13.21
C PRO A 110 -15.45 7.84 12.95
N GLY A 111 -16.58 7.28 13.37
CA GLY A 111 -17.90 7.92 13.23
C GLY A 111 -18.55 7.80 11.84
N SER A 112 -17.93 7.10 10.88
CA SER A 112 -18.53 6.77 9.58
C SER A 112 -18.66 5.27 9.41
N ASN A 113 -19.74 4.84 8.73
CA ASN A 113 -19.93 3.45 8.30
C ASN A 113 -19.55 3.25 6.83
N GLU A 114 -19.06 4.30 6.16
CA GLU A 114 -18.64 4.24 4.77
C GLU A 114 -17.21 3.71 4.64
N VAL A 115 -16.96 2.94 3.58
CA VAL A 115 -15.61 2.58 3.15
C VAL A 115 -15.14 3.63 2.15
N TYR A 116 -14.06 4.31 2.50
CA TYR A 116 -13.35 5.23 1.63
C TYR A 116 -12.23 4.49 0.91
N PHE A 117 -11.82 5.01 -0.24
CA PHE A 117 -10.76 4.40 -1.04
C PHE A 117 -9.71 5.45 -1.38
N ASP A 118 -8.44 5.02 -1.34
CA ASP A 118 -7.33 5.79 -1.86
C ASP A 118 -6.41 4.87 -2.68
N ASP A 119 -5.64 5.46 -3.59
CA ASP A 119 -4.84 4.74 -4.60
C ASP A 119 -3.35 5.09 -4.49
N PRO A 120 -2.68 4.70 -3.38
CA PRO A 120 -1.26 4.95 -3.22
C PRO A 120 -0.41 4.27 -4.30
N LYS A 121 0.79 4.82 -4.43
CA LYS A 121 1.84 4.27 -5.29
C LYS A 121 2.93 3.65 -4.44
N MET A 122 3.44 2.52 -4.90
CA MET A 122 4.63 1.87 -4.36
C MET A 122 5.62 1.68 -5.49
N GLN A 123 6.79 2.25 -5.33
CA GLN A 123 7.88 2.14 -6.30
C GLN A 123 8.94 1.17 -5.78
N LEU A 124 9.38 0.25 -6.64
CA LEU A 124 10.54 -0.60 -6.37
C LEU A 124 11.83 0.19 -6.54
N ASN A 125 12.63 0.27 -5.49
CA ASN A 125 14.06 0.51 -5.62
C ASN A 125 14.78 -0.85 -5.60
N ALA A 126 15.49 -1.13 -6.69
CA ALA A 126 16.40 -2.27 -6.84
C ALA A 126 17.84 -1.75 -6.97
#